data_AF-A0A1J5KGW5-F1
#
_entry.id   AF-A0A1J5KGW5-F1
#
_cell.length_a   1.000
_cell.length_b   1.000
_cell.length_c   1.000
_cell.angle_alpha   90.00
_cell.angle_beta   90.00
_cell.angle_gamma   90.00
#
_symmetry.space_group_name_H-M   'P 1'
#
loop_
_entity.id
_entity.type
_entity.pdbx_description
1 polymer ?
#
loop_
_entity_poly.entity_id
_entity_poly.type
_entity_poly.pdbx_seq_one_letter_code
_entity_poly.pdbx_strand_id
1 'polypeptide(L)'
;MKSIITIKLIVLLLTVSLSVSTQAAPKSNAKKAMAFCWKNTQGKWWCDGPKQILWSPEKSLKKAVATVGCKNFKRPVVWAGNNRVGHLFTCGTNMKSYDRDIRSKYGVRIN
;
A
#
# COMPACT_ATOMS: atom_id res chain seq x y z
N MET A 1 -35.24 56.27 -52.33
CA MET A 1 -35.22 57.18 -51.15
C MET A 1 -35.91 56.49 -49.99
N LYS A 2 -35.30 56.62 -48.81
CA LYS A 2 -35.75 56.27 -47.45
C LYS A 2 -35.62 54.78 -47.09
N SER A 3 -34.61 54.37 -46.30
CA SER A 3 -34.30 54.73 -44.89
C SER A 3 -35.28 54.09 -43.89
N ILE A 4 -34.95 53.57 -42.71
CA ILE A 4 -33.78 53.22 -41.86
C ILE A 4 -34.45 52.20 -40.86
N ILE A 5 -33.79 51.29 -40.14
CA ILE A 5 -33.57 51.35 -38.65
C ILE A 5 -33.52 49.89 -38.13
N THR A 6 -32.28 49.45 -37.87
CA THR A 6 -31.80 48.72 -36.69
C THR A 6 -32.83 48.12 -35.72
N ILE A 7 -32.63 46.86 -35.28
CA ILE A 7 -32.86 46.44 -33.88
C ILE A 7 -32.13 45.10 -33.59
N LYS A 8 -31.18 45.19 -32.64
CA LYS A 8 -30.78 44.22 -31.60
C LYS A 8 -30.31 42.83 -32.07
N LEU A 9 -29.00 42.56 -32.15
CA LEU A 9 -28.03 42.43 -31.03
C LEU A 9 -28.48 41.41 -29.97
N ILE A 10 -27.61 40.41 -29.77
CA ILE A 10 -27.53 39.47 -28.63
C ILE A 10 -28.48 38.28 -28.72
N VAL A 11 -27.92 37.07 -28.94
CA VAL A 11 -28.07 35.85 -28.11
C VAL A 11 -27.07 34.84 -28.71
N LEU A 12 -25.83 34.84 -28.23
CA LEU A 12 -25.34 33.90 -27.21
C LEU A 12 -24.57 32.75 -27.90
N LEU A 13 -23.30 33.04 -28.24
CA LEU A 13 -22.31 31.99 -28.48
C LEU A 13 -22.22 31.12 -27.22
N LEU A 14 -22.81 29.93 -27.27
CA LEU A 14 -22.56 28.86 -26.30
C LEU A 14 -21.15 28.31 -26.52
N THR A 15 -20.14 29.03 -26.01
CA THR A 15 -18.81 28.47 -25.78
C THR A 15 -18.95 27.50 -24.61
N VAL A 16 -19.19 26.22 -24.92
CA VAL A 16 -19.13 25.12 -23.97
C VAL A 16 -17.67 24.98 -23.54
N SER A 17 -17.30 25.69 -22.49
CA SER A 17 -16.05 25.50 -21.76
C SER A 17 -16.09 24.13 -21.11
N LEU A 18 -15.61 23.11 -21.83
CA LEU A 18 -15.29 21.80 -21.27
C LEU A 18 -14.12 21.96 -20.29
N SER A 19 -14.43 22.39 -19.08
CA SER A 19 -13.53 22.34 -17.94
C SER A 19 -13.30 20.87 -17.60
N VAL A 20 -12.30 20.25 -18.23
CA VAL A 20 -11.76 18.96 -17.80
C VAL A 20 -11.17 19.19 -16.41
N SER A 21 -11.96 18.90 -15.37
CA SER A 21 -11.46 18.85 -14.01
C SER A 21 -10.54 17.63 -13.92
N THR A 22 -9.23 17.86 -14.05
CA THR A 22 -8.21 16.87 -13.69
C THR A 22 -8.33 16.59 -12.20
N GLN A 23 -9.16 15.61 -11.83
CA GLN A 23 -9.24 15.15 -10.45
C GLN A 23 -7.87 14.55 -10.12
N ALA A 24 -7.12 15.24 -9.25
CA ALA A 24 -5.90 14.70 -8.70
C ALA A 24 -6.24 13.34 -8.08
N ALA A 25 -5.64 12.27 -8.60
CA ALA A 25 -5.81 10.94 -8.03
C ALA A 25 -5.53 11.04 -6.52
N PRO A 26 -6.41 10.54 -5.65
CA PRO A 26 -6.22 10.66 -4.22
C PRO A 26 -4.84 10.13 -3.87
N LYS A 27 -4.07 10.94 -3.13
CA LYS A 27 -2.71 10.61 -2.70
C LYS A 27 -2.81 9.29 -1.94
N SER A 28 -2.50 8.19 -2.63
CA SER A 28 -2.55 6.85 -2.07
C SER A 28 -1.65 6.87 -0.85
N ASN A 29 -2.24 6.77 0.34
CA ASN A 29 -1.52 6.49 1.58
C ASN A 29 -1.00 5.06 1.48
N ALA A 30 0.04 4.88 0.67
CA ALA A 30 0.57 3.59 0.30
C ALA A 30 1.15 2.94 1.58
N LYS A 31 0.40 2.00 2.13
CA LYS A 31 0.78 1.25 3.35
C LYS A 31 2.15 0.63 3.12
N LYS A 32 3.05 0.70 4.11
CA LYS A 32 4.35 0.00 4.00
C LYS A 32 4.15 -1.51 4.09
N ALA A 33 4.82 -2.25 3.22
CA ALA A 33 4.88 -3.70 3.26
C ALA A 33 5.57 -4.18 4.54
N MET A 34 5.05 -5.24 5.14
CA MET A 34 5.57 -5.80 6.39
C MET A 34 5.75 -7.31 6.29
N ALA A 35 6.62 -7.85 7.14
CA ALA A 35 6.72 -9.28 7.40
C ALA A 35 6.64 -9.55 8.91
N PHE A 36 6.06 -10.68 9.28
CA PHE A 36 6.03 -11.18 10.65
C PHE A 36 6.76 -12.51 10.72
N CYS A 37 7.75 -12.61 11.60
CA CYS A 37 8.52 -13.84 11.78
C CYS A 37 8.53 -14.27 13.24
N TRP A 38 8.44 -15.58 13.47
CA TRP A 38 8.49 -16.17 14.79
C TRP A 38 9.40 -17.40 14.78
N LYS A 39 9.96 -17.72 15.94
CA LYS A 39 10.84 -18.87 16.11
C LYS A 39 10.01 -20.06 16.59
N ASN A 40 10.23 -21.24 16.02
CA ASN A 40 9.64 -22.48 16.53
C ASN A 40 10.47 -23.05 17.69
N THR A 41 10.00 -24.16 18.27
CA THR A 41 10.67 -24.87 19.37
C THR A 41 12.05 -25.43 18.99
N GLN A 42 12.29 -25.69 17.71
CA GLN A 42 13.58 -26.14 17.17
C GLN A 42 14.56 -24.98 16.90
N GLY A 43 14.18 -23.75 17.23
CA GLY A 43 15.00 -22.57 16.98
C GLY A 43 15.07 -22.13 15.51
N LYS A 44 14.22 -22.67 14.63
CA LYS A 44 14.11 -22.26 13.22
C LYS A 44 13.04 -21.17 13.06
N TRP A 45 13.20 -20.35 12.03
CA TRP A 45 12.38 -19.18 11.75
C TRP A 45 11.30 -19.49 10.73
N TRP A 46 10.06 -19.26 11.13
CA TRP A 46 8.96 -19.07 10.21
C TRP A 46 8.79 -17.59 9.92
N CYS A 47 8.35 -17.27 8.71
CA CYS A 47 8.03 -15.92 8.30
C CYS A 47 6.79 -15.92 7.40
N ASP A 48 5.94 -14.92 7.58
CA ASP A 48 4.86 -14.54 6.67
C ASP A 48 5.11 -13.10 6.23
N GLY A 49 5.23 -12.89 4.92
CA GLY A 49 5.59 -11.60 4.35
C GLY A 49 4.73 -11.25 3.14
N PRO A 50 5.02 -10.12 2.48
CA PRO A 50 4.16 -9.58 1.43
C PRO A 50 4.01 -10.54 0.25
N LYS A 51 5.06 -11.30 -0.10
CA LYS A 51 5.02 -12.19 -1.26
C LYS A 51 4.47 -13.57 -0.94
N GLN A 52 4.78 -14.10 0.25
CA GLN A 52 4.47 -15.47 0.62
C GLN A 52 4.63 -15.71 2.12
N ILE A 53 4.02 -16.80 2.58
CA ILE A 53 4.43 -17.47 3.81
C ILE A 53 5.49 -18.52 3.47
N LEU A 54 6.49 -18.70 4.33
CA LEU A 54 7.42 -19.82 4.17
C LEU A 54 6.68 -21.14 4.21
N TRP A 55 7.07 -22.08 3.34
CA TRP A 55 6.56 -23.46 3.36
C TRP A 55 7.39 -24.37 4.27
N SER A 56 8.62 -23.95 4.61
CA SER A 56 9.52 -24.65 5.53
C SER A 56 10.32 -23.62 6.35
N PRO A 57 10.59 -23.87 7.63
CA PRO A 57 11.27 -22.89 8.47
C PRO A 57 12.78 -22.85 8.19
N GLU A 58 13.34 -21.66 8.25
CA GLU A 58 14.73 -21.37 7.90
C GLU A 58 15.61 -21.25 9.14
N LYS A 59 16.88 -21.68 9.06
CA LYS A 59 17.82 -21.52 10.19
C LYS A 59 18.20 -20.04 10.44
N SER A 60 18.26 -19.25 9.37
CA SER A 60 18.67 -17.84 9.42
C SER A 60 17.47 -16.91 9.31
N LEU A 61 17.30 -16.02 10.28
CA LEU A 61 16.27 -14.97 10.26
C LEU A 61 16.38 -14.10 9.00
N LYS A 62 17.60 -13.67 8.64
CA LYS A 62 17.84 -12.81 7.46
C LYS A 62 17.37 -13.51 6.19
N LYS A 63 17.66 -14.81 6.04
CA LYS A 63 17.20 -15.61 4.91
C LYS A 63 15.67 -15.73 4.91
N ALA A 64 15.09 -16.07 6.06
CA ALA A 64 13.64 -16.22 6.23
C ALA A 64 12.87 -14.95 5.80
N VAL A 65 13.30 -13.79 6.30
CA VAL A 65 12.69 -12.48 6.01
C VAL A 65 12.86 -12.09 4.54
N ALA A 66 14.05 -12.31 3.96
CA ALA A 66 14.30 -12.02 2.54
C ALA A 66 13.46 -12.90 1.60
N THR A 67 13.33 -14.20 1.89
CA THR A 67 12.55 -15.16 1.09
C THR A 67 11.07 -14.75 1.00
N VAL A 68 10.48 -14.22 2.08
CA VAL A 68 9.07 -13.77 2.07
C VAL A 68 8.85 -12.40 1.40
N GLY A 69 9.90 -11.85 0.76
CA GLY A 69 9.83 -10.62 -0.04
C GLY A 69 10.30 -9.36 0.69
N CYS A 70 10.92 -9.50 1.86
CA CYS A 70 11.35 -8.39 2.70
C CYS A 70 12.88 -8.27 2.68
N LYS A 71 13.47 -7.89 1.54
CA LYS A 71 14.94 -7.87 1.36
C LYS A 71 15.64 -6.78 2.17
N ASN A 72 15.02 -5.60 2.25
CA ASN A 72 15.58 -4.41 2.89
C ASN A 72 14.70 -4.05 4.09
N PHE A 73 14.93 -4.67 5.24
CA PHE A 73 14.12 -4.43 6.43
C PHE A 73 14.82 -3.51 7.44
N LYS A 74 14.03 -2.65 8.08
CA LYS A 74 14.46 -1.86 9.25
C LYS A 74 14.55 -2.75 10.51
N ARG A 75 15.07 -2.19 11.60
CA ARG A 75 15.13 -2.85 12.92
C ARG A 75 13.77 -3.48 13.29
N PRO A 76 13.72 -4.76 13.68
CA PRO A 76 12.47 -5.42 14.02
C PRO A 76 11.86 -4.85 15.30
N VAL A 77 10.54 -4.97 15.40
CA VAL A 77 9.77 -4.68 16.62
C VAL A 77 9.19 -5.99 17.14
N VAL A 78 9.34 -6.26 18.44
CA VAL A 78 8.69 -7.41 19.07
C VAL A 78 7.18 -7.23 19.00
N TRP A 79 6.46 -8.27 18.61
CA TRP A 79 5.01 -8.19 18.43
C TRP A 79 4.33 -9.49 18.82
N ALA A 80 3.12 -9.37 19.37
CA ALA A 80 2.21 -10.47 19.63
C ALA A 80 0.97 -10.31 18.75
N GLY A 81 0.67 -11.31 17.93
CA GLY A 81 -0.46 -11.26 17.01
C GLY A 81 -0.79 -12.64 16.47
N ASN A 82 -2.08 -12.89 16.22
CA ASN A 82 -2.57 -14.18 15.72
C ASN A 82 -2.03 -15.39 16.53
N ASN A 83 -2.16 -15.31 17.86
CA ASN A 83 -1.71 -16.32 18.83
C ASN A 83 -0.21 -16.67 18.76
N ARG A 84 0.64 -15.74 18.29
CA ARG A 84 2.09 -15.94 18.17
C ARG A 84 2.84 -14.71 18.69
N VAL A 85 3.99 -14.96 19.32
CA VAL A 85 4.98 -13.93 19.67
C VAL A 85 6.13 -14.02 18.68
N GLY A 86 6.54 -12.87 18.14
CA GLY A 86 7.58 -12.80 17.13
C GLY A 86 8.07 -11.38 16.89
N HIS A 87 8.50 -11.12 15.66
CA HIS A 87 9.09 -9.87 15.23
C HIS A 87 8.41 -9.37 13.96
N LEU A 88 8.01 -8.10 13.98
CA LEU A 88 7.55 -7.36 12.80
C LEU A 88 8.72 -6.66 12.12
N PHE A 89 8.75 -6.75 10.80
CA PHE A 89 9.73 -6.12 9.93
C PHE A 89 9.03 -5.18 8.96
N THR A 90 9.52 -3.96 8.82
CA THR A 90 9.09 -3.05 7.74
C THR A 90 10.03 -3.21 6.56
N CYS A 91 9.51 -3.60 5.39
CA CYS A 91 10.28 -4.09 4.25
C CYS A 91 10.89 -3.02 3.33
N GLY A 92 10.84 -1.75 3.75
CA GLY A 92 11.39 -0.63 2.96
C GLY A 92 10.58 -0.28 1.69
N THR A 93 9.61 -1.10 1.30
CA THR A 93 8.74 -0.89 0.13
C THR A 93 7.29 -0.60 0.55
N ASN A 94 6.52 -0.02 -0.37
CA ASN A 94 5.07 0.06 -0.22
C ASN A 94 4.44 -1.29 -0.56
N MET A 95 3.33 -1.60 0.09
CA MET A 95 2.49 -2.77 -0.15
C MET A 95 1.77 -2.60 -1.47
N LYS A 96 1.85 -3.61 -2.33
CA LYS A 96 1.12 -3.66 -3.60
C LYS A 96 -0.27 -4.25 -3.39
N SER A 97 -1.16 -4.05 -4.36
CA SER A 97 -2.53 -4.56 -4.30
C SER A 97 -2.63 -6.08 -4.21
N TYR A 98 -1.63 -6.80 -4.74
CA TYR A 98 -1.53 -8.26 -4.71
C TYR A 98 -0.65 -8.80 -3.57
N ASP A 99 -0.04 -7.93 -2.76
CA ASP A 99 0.75 -8.39 -1.62
C ASP A 99 -0.19 -8.85 -0.48
N ARG A 100 0.29 -9.78 0.34
CA ARG A 100 -0.41 -10.22 1.55
C ARG A 100 -0.42 -9.11 2.59
N ASP A 101 -1.60 -8.78 3.12
CA ASP A 101 -1.74 -7.78 4.19
C ASP A 101 -1.38 -8.37 5.57
N ILE A 102 -0.08 -8.34 5.87
CA ILE A 102 0.47 -8.78 7.15
C ILE A 102 -0.05 -7.93 8.31
N ARG A 103 -0.38 -6.65 8.08
CA ARG A 103 -0.90 -5.78 9.16
C ARG A 103 -2.26 -6.27 9.60
N SER A 104 -3.16 -6.49 8.65
CA SER A 104 -4.49 -7.03 8.92
C SER A 104 -4.40 -8.39 9.61
N LYS A 105 -3.59 -9.31 9.07
CA LYS A 105 -3.48 -10.68 9.58
C LYS A 105 -2.95 -10.77 11.02
N TYR A 106 -2.01 -9.91 11.39
CA TYR A 106 -1.36 -9.94 12.71
C TYR A 106 -1.78 -8.79 13.64
N GLY A 107 -2.87 -8.09 13.30
CA GLY A 107 -3.47 -7.06 14.15
C GLY A 107 -2.65 -5.79 14.33
N VAL A 108 -1.79 -5.46 13.36
CA VAL A 108 -0.93 -4.26 13.43
C VAL A 108 -1.77 -3.02 13.11
N ARG A 109 -2.15 -2.28 14.16
CA ARG A 109 -2.82 -0.98 14.01
C ARG A 109 -1.79 0.09 13.66
N ILE A 110 -2.08 0.87 12.63
CA ILE A 110 -1.30 2.05 12.27
C ILE A 110 -1.87 3.20 13.10
N ASN A 111 -1.07 3.78 13.99
CA ASN A 111 -1.35 5.11 14.55
C ASN A 111 -0.97 6.18 13.53
#